data_AF-A0A031LTJ0-F1
#
_entry.id   AF-A0A031LTJ0-F1
#
_cell.length_a   1.000
_cell.length_b   1.000
_cell.length_c   1.000
_cell.angle_alpha   90.00
_cell.angle_beta   90.00
_cell.angle_gamma   90.00
#
_symmetry.space_group_name_H-M   'P 1'
#
loop_
_entity.id
_entity.type
_entity.pdbx_description
1 polymer ?
#
loop_
_entity_poly.entity_id
_entity_poly.type
_entity_poly.pdbx_seq_one_letter_code
_entity_poly.pdbx_strand_id
1 'polypeptide(L)'
;MEVKEDFLKSRPTCYVKLLNIPIPCGSAYIASSKFKDLLNNENFRSQVEVIDSLMSLIDVQVDTLVQILKDQFSDAEVDINSLAYSIYYIIEEGGEMVIGEKLRFRDKIIAQGNFSSISRIVRRIESTRNDPNIVSLCDEIKHLSESLWTHYDKNLRRSLNES
;
A
#
# COMPACT_ATOMS: atom_id res chain seq x y z
N MET A 1 20.22 -22.21 -12.97
CA MET A 1 19.26 -22.99 -12.16
C MET A 1 19.10 -22.37 -10.76
N GLU A 2 20.21 -22.06 -10.09
CA GLU A 2 20.22 -21.48 -8.73
C GLU A 2 19.46 -20.14 -8.60
N VAL A 3 19.63 -19.20 -9.54
CA VAL A 3 18.97 -17.87 -9.50
C VAL A 3 17.44 -17.95 -9.63
N LYS A 4 16.91 -18.88 -10.44
CA LYS A 4 15.46 -19.08 -10.61
C LYS A 4 14.85 -19.60 -9.31
N GLU A 5 15.43 -20.64 -8.73
CA GLU A 5 14.95 -21.20 -7.46
C GLU A 5 15.06 -20.20 -6.32
N ASP A 6 16.15 -19.46 -6.26
CA ASP A 6 16.37 -18.43 -5.26
C ASP A 6 15.31 -17.32 -5.37
N PHE A 7 14.99 -16.83 -6.57
CA PHE A 7 13.90 -15.85 -6.78
C PHE A 7 12.54 -16.39 -6.28
N LEU A 8 12.22 -17.64 -6.60
CA LEU A 8 10.96 -18.28 -6.20
C LEU A 8 10.87 -18.48 -4.68
N LYS A 9 11.99 -18.80 -4.02
CA LYS A 9 12.10 -18.98 -2.57
C LYS A 9 12.12 -17.64 -1.83
N SER A 10 12.86 -16.65 -2.33
CA SER A 10 13.07 -15.37 -1.66
C SER A 10 11.84 -14.47 -1.72
N ARG A 11 10.94 -14.65 -2.70
CA ARG A 11 9.74 -13.84 -2.93
C ARG A 11 10.03 -12.34 -2.75
N PRO A 12 10.82 -11.71 -3.65
CA PRO A 12 11.25 -10.33 -3.48
C PRO A 12 10.07 -9.41 -3.18
N THR A 13 10.13 -8.74 -2.02
CA THR A 13 9.03 -7.96 -1.45
C THR A 13 9.43 -6.50 -1.37
N CYS A 14 8.57 -5.67 -1.91
CA CYS A 14 8.60 -4.21 -1.89
C CYS A 14 7.39 -3.73 -1.08
N TYR A 15 7.28 -2.42 -0.85
CA TYR A 15 6.19 -1.87 -0.05
C TYR A 15 5.49 -0.74 -0.79
N VAL A 16 4.15 -0.76 -0.77
CA VAL A 16 3.33 0.37 -1.21
C VAL A 16 3.70 1.57 -0.35
N LYS A 17 4.04 2.68 -1.00
CA LYS A 17 4.45 3.90 -0.32
C LYS A 17 3.36 4.34 0.66
N LEU A 18 3.78 4.92 1.79
CA LEU A 18 2.90 5.48 2.83
C LEU A 18 2.10 4.44 3.63
N LEU A 19 1.50 3.44 2.97
CA LEU A 19 0.69 2.39 3.60
C LEU A 19 1.51 1.20 4.10
N ASN A 20 2.76 1.02 3.64
CA ASN A 20 3.62 -0.09 4.08
C ASN A 20 3.00 -1.49 3.84
N ILE A 21 2.20 -1.62 2.78
CA ILE A 21 1.61 -2.89 2.36
C ILE A 21 2.66 -3.70 1.60
N PRO A 22 2.95 -4.95 1.98
CA PRO A 22 3.91 -5.78 1.26
C PRO A 22 3.36 -6.20 -0.11
N ILE A 23 4.14 -5.96 -1.16
CA ILE A 23 3.82 -6.31 -2.55
C ILE A 23 5.03 -6.95 -3.24
N PRO A 24 4.85 -7.79 -4.26
CA PRO A 24 5.98 -8.30 -5.04
C PRO A 24 6.72 -7.14 -5.73
N CYS A 25 8.05 -7.26 -5.81
CA CYS A 25 8.86 -6.24 -6.48
C CYS A 25 8.75 -6.30 -8.01
N GLY A 26 8.67 -5.11 -8.63
CA GLY A 26 8.62 -4.91 -10.07
C GLY A 26 9.97 -4.89 -10.79
N SER A 27 9.97 -4.48 -12.05
CA SER A 27 11.14 -4.56 -12.95
C SER A 27 12.34 -3.76 -12.48
N ALA A 28 12.12 -2.56 -11.92
CA ALA A 28 13.20 -1.69 -11.45
C ALA A 28 14.06 -2.33 -10.34
N TYR A 29 13.42 -3.04 -9.41
CA TYR A 29 14.13 -3.81 -8.39
C TYR A 29 14.87 -4.99 -9.02
N ILE A 30 14.21 -5.76 -9.89
CA ILE A 30 14.80 -6.94 -10.51
C ILE A 30 16.06 -6.55 -11.30
N ALA A 31 16.00 -5.48 -12.09
CA ALA A 31 17.10 -4.98 -12.91
C ALA A 31 18.33 -4.52 -12.11
N SER A 32 18.12 -4.04 -10.87
CA SER A 32 19.19 -3.57 -9.98
C SER A 32 19.68 -4.65 -9.00
N SER A 33 19.08 -5.83 -9.03
CA SER A 33 19.37 -6.93 -8.11
C SER A 33 20.19 -8.06 -8.76
N LYS A 34 20.50 -9.10 -7.96
CA LYS A 34 21.07 -10.36 -8.45
C LYS A 34 20.16 -11.10 -9.45
N PHE A 35 18.89 -10.71 -9.58
CA PHE A 35 17.90 -11.36 -10.45
C PHE A 35 17.81 -10.75 -11.86
N LYS A 36 18.62 -9.74 -12.18
CA LYS A 36 18.55 -8.99 -13.45
C LYS A 36 18.49 -9.88 -14.70
N ASP A 37 19.22 -11.00 -14.71
CA ASP A 37 19.32 -11.87 -15.87
C ASP A 37 18.02 -12.62 -16.17
N LEU A 38 17.10 -12.71 -15.20
CA LEU A 38 15.75 -13.27 -15.41
C LEU A 38 14.94 -12.41 -16.39
N LEU A 39 15.22 -11.10 -16.49
CA LEU A 39 14.53 -10.20 -17.43
C LEU A 39 14.89 -10.46 -18.91
N ASN A 40 15.92 -11.27 -19.19
CA ASN A 40 16.24 -11.71 -20.55
C ASN A 40 15.22 -12.72 -21.09
N ASN A 41 14.45 -13.36 -20.21
CA ASN A 41 13.33 -14.20 -20.60
C ASN A 41 12.10 -13.32 -20.89
N GLU A 42 11.67 -13.28 -22.16
CA GLU A 42 10.55 -12.44 -22.58
C GLU A 42 9.23 -12.78 -21.89
N ASN A 43 8.96 -14.07 -21.66
CA ASN A 43 7.77 -14.51 -20.94
C ASN A 43 7.82 -14.00 -19.49
N PHE A 44 8.96 -14.15 -18.80
CA PHE A 44 9.14 -13.60 -17.46
C PHE A 44 9.00 -12.07 -17.43
N ARG A 45 9.68 -11.37 -18.34
CA ARG A 45 9.64 -9.90 -18.44
C ARG A 45 8.22 -9.38 -18.62
N SER A 46 7.44 -9.96 -19.53
CA SER A 46 6.04 -9.58 -19.73
C SER A 46 5.18 -9.78 -18.48
N GLN A 47 5.42 -10.84 -17.69
CA GLN A 47 4.72 -11.03 -16.42
C GLN A 47 5.12 -10.01 -15.35
N VAL A 48 6.37 -9.54 -15.37
CA VAL A 48 6.85 -8.45 -14.48
C VAL A 48 6.24 -7.10 -14.89
N GLU A 49 6.08 -6.83 -16.19
CA GLU A 49 5.44 -5.59 -16.67
C GLU A 49 3.98 -5.46 -16.19
N VAL A 50 3.28 -6.59 -16.05
CA VAL A 50 1.94 -6.62 -15.43
C VAL A 50 2.01 -6.23 -13.95
N ILE A 51 3.04 -6.66 -13.22
CA ILE A 51 3.27 -6.21 -11.83
C ILE A 51 3.50 -4.70 -11.80
N ASP A 52 4.36 -4.17 -12.66
CA ASP A 52 4.63 -2.72 -12.70
C ASP A 52 3.35 -1.91 -12.97
N SER A 53 2.50 -2.41 -13.87
CA SER A 53 1.21 -1.78 -14.18
C SER A 53 0.26 -1.78 -12.99
N LEU A 54 0.13 -2.90 -12.29
CA LEU A 54 -0.70 -3.00 -11.08
C LEU A 54 -0.14 -2.17 -9.92
N MET A 55 1.19 -2.10 -9.76
CA MET A 55 1.84 -1.22 -8.79
C MET A 55 1.49 0.25 -9.06
N SER A 56 1.56 0.67 -10.32
CA SER A 56 1.19 2.05 -10.70
C SER A 56 -0.28 2.35 -10.43
N LEU A 57 -1.19 1.38 -10.60
CA LEU A 57 -2.59 1.57 -10.24
C LEU A 57 -2.78 1.75 -8.74
N ILE A 58 -2.09 0.96 -7.92
CA ILE A 58 -2.11 1.13 -6.45
C ILE A 58 -1.62 2.52 -6.08
N ASP A 59 -0.50 2.98 -6.65
CA ASP A 59 0.04 4.31 -6.36
C ASP A 59 -0.97 5.42 -6.68
N VAL A 60 -1.70 5.32 -7.80
CA VAL A 60 -2.77 6.27 -8.15
C VAL A 60 -3.89 6.26 -7.11
N GLN A 61 -4.30 5.08 -6.63
CA GLN A 61 -5.36 4.99 -5.61
C GLN A 61 -4.90 5.53 -4.25
N VAL A 62 -3.64 5.29 -3.87
CA VAL A 62 -3.05 5.87 -2.66
C VAL A 62 -2.96 7.39 -2.75
N ASP A 63 -2.52 7.92 -3.89
CA ASP A 63 -2.45 9.37 -4.10
C ASP A 63 -3.84 10.01 -4.09
N THR A 64 -4.84 9.31 -4.65
CA THR A 64 -6.25 9.73 -4.59
C THR A 64 -6.76 9.79 -3.15
N LEU A 65 -6.48 8.76 -2.34
CA LEU A 65 -6.85 8.72 -0.93
C LEU A 65 -6.22 9.90 -0.18
N VAL A 66 -4.92 10.10 -0.38
CA VAL A 66 -4.17 11.21 0.22
C VAL A 66 -4.77 12.56 -0.16
N GLN A 67 -5.14 12.75 -1.43
CA GLN A 67 -5.71 14.01 -1.90
C GLN A 67 -7.09 14.28 -1.28
N ILE A 68 -7.97 13.28 -1.24
CA ILE A 68 -9.29 13.42 -0.59
C ILE A 68 -9.11 13.79 0.89
N LEU A 69 -8.17 13.14 1.58
CA LEU A 69 -7.87 13.42 2.99
C LEU A 69 -7.22 14.78 3.21
N LYS A 70 -6.50 15.35 2.23
CA LYS A 70 -5.97 16.73 2.28
C LYS A 70 -7.07 17.77 2.13
N ASP A 71 -8.09 17.47 1.32
CA ASP A 71 -9.17 18.40 1.01
C ASP A 71 -10.23 18.42 2.13
N GLN A 72 -10.63 17.24 2.60
CA GLN A 72 -11.08 17.06 3.99
C GLN A 72 -9.92 17.50 4.90
N PHE A 73 -9.96 17.71 6.21
CA PHE A 73 -8.79 18.12 7.04
C PHE A 73 -7.90 19.33 6.62
N SER A 74 -8.15 20.06 5.52
CA SER A 74 -7.35 21.23 5.09
C SER A 74 -7.30 22.36 6.13
N ASP A 75 -8.29 22.43 7.01
CA ASP A 75 -8.42 23.37 8.12
C ASP A 75 -7.92 22.82 9.46
N ALA A 76 -7.30 21.63 9.47
CA ALA A 76 -6.83 20.95 10.66
C ALA A 76 -5.32 20.68 10.60
N GLU A 77 -4.64 20.78 11.74
CA GLU A 77 -3.23 20.42 11.86
C GLU A 77 -3.08 18.89 12.00
N VAL A 78 -3.04 18.22 10.85
CA VAL A 78 -2.98 16.76 10.74
C VAL A 78 -1.82 16.35 9.84
N ASP A 79 -1.06 15.35 10.26
CA ASP A 79 -0.12 14.65 9.40
C ASP A 79 -0.92 13.74 8.45
N ILE A 80 -1.11 14.21 7.22
CA ILE A 80 -1.94 13.53 6.21
C ILE A 80 -1.42 12.12 5.89
N ASN A 81 -0.10 11.91 5.90
CA ASN A 81 0.46 10.61 5.58
C ASN A 81 0.13 9.58 6.67
N SER A 82 0.27 10.00 7.92
CA SER A 82 -0.11 9.23 9.10
C SER A 82 -1.61 9.02 9.15
N LEU A 83 -2.42 10.02 8.76
CA LEU A 83 -3.86 9.88 8.65
C LEU A 83 -4.25 8.85 7.58
N ALA A 84 -3.69 8.92 6.38
CA ALA A 84 -3.97 7.98 5.29
C ALA A 84 -3.61 6.54 5.68
N TYR A 85 -2.43 6.35 6.30
CA TYR A 85 -2.05 5.07 6.91
C TYR A 85 -3.11 4.59 7.92
N SER A 86 -3.52 5.47 8.83
CA SER A 86 -4.45 5.12 9.90
C SER A 86 -5.84 4.77 9.37
N ILE A 87 -6.38 5.55 8.43
CA ILE A 87 -7.67 5.31 7.80
C ILE A 87 -7.68 3.96 7.11
N TYR A 88 -6.69 3.69 6.26
CA TYR A 88 -6.58 2.43 5.54
C TYR A 88 -6.60 1.23 6.51
N TYR A 89 -5.72 1.23 7.51
CA TYR A 89 -5.63 0.10 8.44
C TYR A 89 -6.82 -0.03 9.38
N ILE A 90 -7.46 1.07 9.79
CA ILE A 90 -8.69 1.01 10.59
C ILE A 90 -9.82 0.37 9.78
N ILE A 91 -9.93 0.67 8.50
CA ILE A 91 -10.96 0.08 7.62
C ILE A 91 -10.65 -1.40 7.38
N GLU A 92 -9.41 -1.73 7.00
CA GLU A 92 -9.05 -3.08 6.55
C GLU A 92 -8.81 -4.10 7.66
N GLU A 93 -8.24 -3.65 8.78
CA GLU A 93 -7.80 -4.52 9.89
C GLU A 93 -8.51 -4.18 11.20
N GLY A 94 -9.28 -3.09 11.24
CA GLY A 94 -9.86 -2.57 12.47
C GLY A 94 -8.82 -1.88 13.37
N GLY A 95 -9.25 -1.62 14.60
CA GLY A 95 -8.42 -1.02 15.65
C GLY A 95 -8.92 0.34 16.11
N GLU A 96 -8.29 0.85 17.16
CA GLU A 96 -8.70 2.05 17.86
C GLU A 96 -7.60 3.10 17.87
N MET A 97 -8.00 4.36 17.76
CA MET A 97 -7.10 5.49 17.95
C MET A 97 -6.91 5.76 19.45
N VAL A 98 -5.69 6.09 19.83
CA VAL A 98 -5.36 6.50 21.21
C VAL A 98 -5.40 8.01 21.29
N ILE A 99 -6.23 8.52 22.21
CA ILE A 99 -6.42 9.95 22.48
C ILE A 99 -5.65 10.33 23.75
N GLY A 100 -4.73 11.28 23.63
CA GLY A 100 -4.04 11.91 24.75
C GLY A 100 -3.58 13.32 24.38
N GLU A 101 -2.36 13.70 24.74
CA GLU A 101 -1.72 14.94 24.22
C GLU A 101 -1.54 14.91 22.69
N LYS A 102 -1.55 13.70 22.11
CA LYS A 102 -1.47 13.44 20.68
C LYS A 102 -2.56 12.45 20.31
N LEU A 103 -3.09 12.59 19.10
CA LEU A 103 -3.91 11.56 18.47
C LEU A 103 -3.00 10.59 17.74
N ARG A 104 -3.10 9.30 18.07
CA ARG A 104 -2.23 8.27 17.49
C ARG A 104 -3.02 7.06 17.02
N PHE A 105 -2.47 6.38 16.04
CA PHE A 105 -2.87 5.02 15.68
C PHE A 105 -1.60 4.21 15.44
N ARG A 106 -1.45 3.10 16.17
CA ARG A 106 -0.20 2.33 16.24
C ARG A 106 0.99 3.25 16.59
N ASP A 107 2.07 3.20 15.80
CA ASP A 107 3.27 4.03 15.92
C ASP A 107 3.13 5.42 15.29
N LYS A 108 2.01 5.72 14.61
CA LYS A 108 1.81 6.99 13.88
C LYS A 108 1.15 8.05 14.74
N ILE A 109 1.66 9.28 14.64
CA ILE A 109 1.04 10.47 15.22
C ILE A 109 0.24 11.15 14.13
N ILE A 110 -1.08 11.20 14.29
CA ILE A 110 -2.00 11.80 13.33
C ILE A 110 -2.09 13.31 13.56
N ALA A 111 -2.26 13.73 14.81
CA ALA A 111 -2.41 15.13 15.18
C ALA A 111 -1.88 15.41 16.59
N GLN A 112 -1.57 16.67 16.88
CA GLN A 112 -1.16 17.14 18.20
C GLN A 112 -1.87 18.46 18.50
N GLY A 113 -2.20 18.72 19.76
CA GLY A 113 -2.85 19.96 20.15
C GLY A 113 -3.74 19.82 21.38
N ASN A 114 -4.58 20.82 21.61
CA ASN A 114 -5.52 20.79 22.73
C ASN A 114 -6.62 19.74 22.51
N PHE A 115 -7.24 19.30 23.62
CA PHE A 115 -8.26 18.26 23.61
C PHE A 115 -9.47 18.59 22.71
N SER A 116 -9.86 19.85 22.61
CA SER A 116 -11.00 20.29 21.77
C SER A 116 -10.70 20.08 20.28
N SER A 117 -9.51 20.50 19.83
CA SER A 117 -9.05 20.29 18.46
C SER A 117 -8.93 18.80 18.14
N ILE A 118 -8.31 18.02 19.04
CA ILE A 118 -8.15 16.57 18.87
C ILE A 118 -9.51 15.87 18.80
N SER A 119 -10.46 16.23 19.68
CA SER A 119 -11.81 15.67 19.67
C SER A 119 -12.56 15.96 18.36
N ARG A 120 -12.37 17.15 17.78
CA ARG A 120 -12.96 17.51 16.48
C ARG A 120 -12.36 16.67 15.34
N ILE A 121 -11.04 16.50 15.35
CA ILE A 121 -10.33 15.66 14.37
C ILE A 121 -10.82 14.21 14.47
N VAL A 122 -10.93 13.65 15.67
CA VAL A 122 -11.44 12.28 15.88
C VAL A 122 -12.82 12.11 15.28
N ARG A 123 -13.78 13.01 15.58
CA ARG A 123 -15.15 12.91 15.00
C ARG A 123 -15.15 12.97 13.48
N ARG A 124 -14.25 13.75 12.89
CA ARG A 124 -14.09 13.84 11.44
C ARG A 124 -13.53 12.54 10.88
N ILE A 125 -12.48 11.98 11.50
CA ILE A 125 -11.92 10.66 11.14
C ILE A 125 -12.99 9.58 11.22
N GLU A 126 -13.79 9.58 12.27
CA GLU A 126 -14.92 8.65 12.44
C GLU A 126 -15.94 8.76 11.31
N SER A 127 -16.18 9.96 10.79
CA SER A 127 -17.07 10.17 9.65
C SER A 127 -16.40 9.72 8.35
N THR A 128 -15.13 10.09 8.15
CA THR A 128 -14.32 9.75 6.97
C THR A 128 -14.14 8.24 6.80
N ARG A 129 -13.88 7.49 7.89
CA ARG A 129 -13.69 6.03 7.81
C ARG A 129 -14.97 5.26 7.45
N ASN A 130 -16.13 5.90 7.61
CA ASN A 130 -17.43 5.33 7.25
C ASN A 130 -17.94 5.88 5.91
N ASP A 131 -17.18 6.76 5.24
CA ASP A 131 -17.54 7.28 3.92
C ASP A 131 -17.41 6.14 2.88
N PRO A 132 -18.49 5.77 2.15
CA PRO A 132 -18.46 4.69 1.18
C PRO A 132 -17.38 4.85 0.10
N ASN A 133 -17.03 6.08 -0.28
CA ASN A 133 -15.99 6.32 -1.28
C ASN A 133 -14.61 6.03 -0.72
N ILE A 134 -14.36 6.37 0.56
CA ILE A 134 -13.09 6.08 1.23
C ILE A 134 -12.95 4.57 1.46
N VAL A 135 -14.02 3.91 1.89
CA VAL A 135 -14.05 2.46 2.08
C VAL A 135 -13.78 1.75 0.76
N SER A 136 -14.51 2.10 -0.30
CA SER A 136 -14.30 1.52 -1.64
C SER A 136 -12.87 1.70 -2.15
N LEU A 137 -12.24 2.83 -1.85
CA LEU A 137 -10.87 3.11 -2.25
C LEU A 137 -9.85 2.24 -1.48
N CYS A 138 -10.08 2.03 -0.18
CA CYS A 138 -9.25 1.13 0.63
C CYS A 138 -9.40 -0.33 0.19
N ASP A 139 -10.64 -0.76 -0.09
CA ASP A 139 -10.95 -2.08 -0.64
C ASP A 139 -10.23 -2.30 -1.98
N GLU A 140 -10.23 -1.30 -2.87
CA GLU A 140 -9.54 -1.39 -4.16
C GLU A 140 -8.02 -1.50 -4.00
N ILE A 141 -7.41 -0.69 -3.13
CA ILE A 141 -5.97 -0.78 -2.81
C ILE A 141 -5.60 -2.17 -2.30
N LYS A 142 -6.41 -2.73 -1.39
CA LYS A 142 -6.21 -4.08 -0.86
C LYS A 142 -6.36 -5.14 -1.96
N HIS A 143 -7.45 -5.08 -2.73
CA HIS A 143 -7.71 -6.03 -3.79
C HIS A 143 -6.59 -6.03 -4.85
N LEU A 144 -6.08 -4.86 -5.23
CA LEU A 144 -4.94 -4.74 -6.15
C LEU A 144 -3.66 -5.34 -5.55
N SER A 145 -3.41 -5.09 -4.26
CA SER A 145 -2.25 -5.63 -3.54
C SER A 145 -2.30 -7.17 -3.44
N GLU A 146 -3.49 -7.74 -3.18
CA GLU A 146 -3.72 -9.20 -3.18
C GLU A 146 -3.62 -9.80 -4.59
N SER A 147 -4.10 -9.07 -5.60
CA SER A 147 -4.01 -9.45 -7.00
C SER A 147 -2.56 -9.53 -7.48
N LEU A 148 -1.71 -8.60 -7.04
CA LEU A 148 -0.27 -8.64 -7.30
C LEU A 148 0.37 -9.94 -6.80
N TRP A 149 0.10 -10.34 -5.57
CA TRP A 149 0.61 -11.60 -5.02
C TRP A 149 0.05 -12.82 -5.74
N THR A 150 -1.24 -12.79 -6.09
CA THR A 150 -1.88 -13.85 -6.87
C THR A 150 -1.22 -14.00 -8.25
N HIS A 151 -0.95 -12.88 -8.93
CA HIS A 151 -0.24 -12.85 -10.21
C HIS A 151 1.19 -13.36 -10.08
N TYR A 152 1.90 -12.93 -9.03
CA TYR A 152 3.24 -13.43 -8.74
C TYR A 152 3.26 -14.95 -8.55
N ASP A 153 2.39 -15.48 -7.69
CA ASP A 153 2.39 -16.90 -7.35
C ASP A 153 1.90 -17.79 -8.50
N LYS A 154 1.00 -17.30 -9.36
CA LYS A 154 0.47 -18.08 -10.49
C LYS A 154 1.29 -17.90 -11.76
N ASN A 155 1.59 -16.66 -12.16
CA ASN A 155 2.06 -16.36 -13.51
C ASN A 155 3.59 -16.21 -13.57
N LEU A 156 4.21 -15.52 -12.61
CA LEU A 156 5.68 -15.43 -12.57
C LEU A 156 6.32 -16.78 -12.24
N ARG A 157 5.69 -17.56 -11.36
CA ARG A 157 6.18 -18.92 -11.07
C ARG A 157 6.12 -19.82 -12.30
N ARG A 158 5.02 -19.78 -13.06
CA ARG A 158 4.86 -20.55 -14.30
C ARG A 158 5.85 -20.11 -15.36
N SER A 159 6.00 -18.81 -15.59
CA SER A 159 6.91 -18.31 -16.62
C SER A 159 8.37 -18.72 -16.37
N LEU A 160 8.80 -18.88 -15.12
CA LEU A 160 10.16 -19.37 -14.80
C LEU A 160 10.33 -20.89 -14.96
N ASN A 161 9.27 -21.67 -14.77
CA ASN A 161 9.28 -23.14 -14.79
C ASN A 161 8.99 -23.73 -16.19
N GLU A 162 8.23 -23.03 -17.02
CA GLU A 162 7.85 -23.45 -18.38
C GLU A 162 8.83 -22.93 -19.46
N SER A 163 9.89 -22.23 -19.05
CA SER A 163 10.94 -21.66 -19.92
C SER A 163 12.30 -22.32 -19.79
#